data_AF-A0A7X7J3Y5-F1
#
_entry.id   AF-A0A7X7J3Y5-F1
#
_cell.length_a   1.000
_cell.length_b   1.000
_cell.length_c   1.000
_cell.angle_alpha   90.00
_cell.angle_beta   90.00
_cell.angle_gamma   90.00
#
_symmetry.space_group_name_H-M   'P 1'
#
loop_
_entity.id
_entity.type
_entity.pdbx_description
1 polymer ?
#
loop_
_entity_poly.entity_id
_entity_poly.type
_entity_poly.pdbx_seq_one_letter_code
_entity_poly.pdbx_strand_id
1 'polypeptide(L)'
;MKKIHKTWLFLIITFTASYSLAGLFYLFGGNFKGPYGTIMGALYMLIPMLSVLLIEKGIYKEKIKEPLRISFKLNLWFLAAILIPILLNILSMGISLLLP
;
A
#
# COMPACT_ATOMS: atom_id res chain seq x y z
N MET A 1 -12.01 -28.59 2.06
CA MET A 1 -12.52 -27.24 1.76
C MET A 1 -11.97 -26.82 0.41
N LYS A 2 -12.80 -26.34 -0.53
CA LYS A 2 -12.28 -25.81 -1.81
C LYS A 2 -11.35 -24.63 -1.49
N LYS A 3 -10.12 -24.65 -2.03
CA LYS A 3 -9.20 -23.52 -1.87
C LYS A 3 -9.82 -22.31 -2.55
N ILE A 4 -10.17 -21.29 -1.78
CA ILE A 4 -10.56 -19.98 -2.31
C ILE A 4 -9.35 -19.39 -3.05
N HIS A 5 -9.59 -18.62 -4.11
CA HIS A 5 -8.51 -17.97 -4.83
C HIS A 5 -7.86 -16.89 -3.95
N LYS A 6 -6.54 -16.96 -3.75
CA LYS A 6 -5.83 -16.08 -2.81
C LYS A 6 -6.03 -14.60 -3.10
N THR A 7 -6.08 -14.21 -4.37
CA THR A 7 -6.34 -12.81 -4.77
C THR A 7 -7.70 -12.33 -4.30
N TRP A 8 -8.74 -13.15 -4.42
CA TRP A 8 -10.07 -12.79 -3.94
C TRP A 8 -10.09 -12.61 -2.43
N LEU A 9 -9.44 -13.53 -1.72
CA LEU A 9 -9.29 -13.47 -0.28
C LEU A 9 -8.53 -12.19 0.15
N PHE A 10 -7.47 -11.84 -0.57
CA PHE A 10 -6.69 -10.61 -0.36
C PHE A 10 -7.54 -9.36 -0.55
N LEU A 11 -8.29 -9.27 -1.65
CA LEU A 11 -9.13 -8.11 -1.93
C LEU A 11 -10.20 -7.97 -0.84
N ILE A 12 -10.93 -9.03 -0.52
CA ILE A 12 -12.00 -9.01 0.48
C ILE A 12 -11.45 -8.56 1.84
N ILE A 13 -10.35 -9.17 2.31
CA ILE A 13 -9.77 -8.84 3.62
C ILE A 13 -9.25 -7.40 3.63
N THR A 14 -8.48 -7.00 2.60
CA THR A 14 -7.86 -5.67 2.55
C THR A 14 -8.93 -4.58 2.50
N PHE A 15 -9.90 -4.69 1.60
CA PHE A 15 -10.96 -3.70 1.49
C PHE A 15 -11.82 -3.63 2.75
N THR A 16 -12.22 -4.78 3.30
CA THR A 16 -13.03 -4.80 4.51
C THR A 16 -12.29 -4.15 5.67
N ALA A 17 -11.03 -4.51 5.90
CA ALA A 17 -10.22 -3.94 6.97
C ALA A 17 -9.98 -2.43 6.77
N SER A 18 -9.65 -2.01 5.55
CA SER A 18 -9.43 -0.61 5.20
C SER A 18 -10.67 0.24 5.44
N TYR A 19 -11.80 -0.11 4.82
CA TYR A 19 -13.03 0.66 4.99
C TYR A 19 -13.57 0.60 6.42
N SER A 20 -13.38 -0.52 7.14
CA SER A 20 -13.77 -0.60 8.55
C SER A 20 -12.93 0.32 9.42
N LEU A 21 -11.60 0.36 9.24
CA LEU A 21 -10.73 1.25 10.01
C LEU A 21 -11.07 2.71 9.75
N ALA A 22 -11.20 3.11 8.48
CA ALA A 22 -11.57 4.47 8.11
C ALA A 22 -12.98 4.82 8.61
N GLY A 23 -13.95 3.94 8.43
CA GLY A 23 -15.32 4.12 8.90
C GLY A 23 -15.38 4.32 10.40
N LEU A 24 -14.76 3.43 11.20
CA LEU A 24 -14.70 3.56 12.64
C LEU A 24 -14.00 4.85 13.08
N PHE A 25 -12.89 5.22 12.44
CA PHE A 25 -12.18 6.45 12.75
C PHE A 25 -13.09 7.68 12.63
N TYR A 26 -13.82 7.81 11.52
CA TYR A 26 -14.75 8.94 11.33
C TYR A 26 -16.01 8.83 12.20
N LEU A 27 -16.56 7.63 12.41
CA LEU A 27 -17.74 7.43 13.26
C LEU A 27 -17.49 7.80 14.72
N PHE A 28 -16.26 7.61 15.22
CA PHE A 28 -15.85 8.07 16.55
C PHE A 28 -15.42 9.54 16.59
N GLY A 29 -15.71 10.32 15.55
CA GLY A 29 -15.38 11.76 15.48
C GLY A 29 -13.91 12.05 15.15
N GLY A 30 -13.16 11.05 14.68
CA GLY A 30 -11.78 11.21 14.26
C GLY A 30 -11.66 12.23 13.13
N ASN A 31 -10.70 13.13 13.26
CA ASN A 31 -10.35 14.12 12.24
C ASN A 31 -9.01 13.76 11.62
N PHE A 32 -8.97 13.66 10.29
CA PHE A 32 -7.73 13.33 9.58
C PHE A 32 -6.71 14.48 9.61
N LYS A 33 -7.14 15.70 9.95
CA LYS A 33 -6.24 16.84 10.17
C LYS A 33 -5.61 16.70 11.57
N GLY A 34 -4.29 16.55 11.60
CA GLY A 34 -3.50 16.53 12.84
C GLY A 34 -2.89 15.16 13.16
N PRO A 35 -2.30 15.00 14.35
CA PRO A 35 -1.48 13.84 14.69
C PRO A 35 -2.26 12.52 14.69
N TYR A 36 -3.52 12.54 15.11
CA TYR A 36 -4.39 11.34 15.09
C TYR A 36 -4.67 10.86 13.66
N GLY A 37 -4.83 11.78 12.71
CA GLY A 37 -4.96 11.46 11.29
C GLY A 37 -3.69 10.83 10.72
N THR A 38 -2.51 11.33 11.11
CA THR A 38 -1.23 10.73 10.72
C THR A 38 -1.09 9.30 11.25
N ILE A 39 -1.44 9.06 12.51
CA ILE A 39 -1.41 7.71 13.11
C ILE A 39 -2.38 6.78 12.38
N MET A 40 -3.61 7.24 12.15
CA MET A 40 -4.61 6.48 11.40
C MET A 40 -4.12 6.14 10.00
N GLY A 41 -3.58 7.12 9.27
CA GLY A 41 -3.05 6.93 7.91
C GLY A 41 -1.90 5.93 7.87
N ALA A 42 -0.97 6.01 8.83
CA ALA A 42 0.12 5.05 8.95
C ALA A 42 -0.41 3.61 9.18
N LEU A 43 -1.38 3.43 10.07
CA LEU A 43 -2.01 2.13 10.30
C LEU A 43 -2.77 1.64 9.06
N TYR A 44 -3.48 2.53 8.37
CA TYR A 44 -4.22 2.22 7.15
C TYR A 44 -3.30 1.72 6.04
N MET A 45 -2.12 2.32 5.87
CA MET A 45 -1.13 1.91 4.88
C MET A 45 -0.54 0.51 5.15
N LEU A 46 -0.57 0.03 6.39
CA LEU A 46 -0.09 -1.31 6.74
C LEU A 46 -1.10 -2.42 6.42
N ILE A 47 -2.37 -2.09 6.18
CA ILE A 47 -3.45 -3.07 5.99
C ILE A 47 -3.16 -4.06 4.85
N PRO A 48 -2.71 -3.64 3.65
CA PRO A 48 -2.40 -4.59 2.57
C PRO A 48 -1.29 -5.57 2.97
N MET A 49 -0.23 -5.09 3.62
CA MET A 49 0.85 -5.94 4.11
C MET A 49 0.32 -6.96 5.13
N LEU A 50 -0.43 -6.51 6.14
CA LEU A 50 -1.02 -7.37 7.15
C LEU A 50 -1.97 -8.40 6.54
N SER A 51 -2.72 -8.03 5.51
CA SER A 51 -3.63 -8.91 4.79
C SER A 51 -2.87 -10.04 4.08
N VAL A 52 -1.76 -9.74 3.40
CA VAL A 52 -0.89 -10.78 2.80
C VAL A 52 -0.29 -11.67 3.88
N LEU A 53 0.20 -11.10 4.99
CA LEU A 53 0.76 -11.89 6.09
C LEU A 53 -0.27 -12.84 6.70
N LEU A 54 -1.51 -12.37 6.91
CA LEU A 54 -2.60 -13.19 7.42
C LEU A 54 -2.95 -14.33 6.47
N ILE A 55 -3.06 -14.05 5.17
CA ILE A 55 -3.40 -15.04 4.16
C ILE A 55 -2.29 -16.07 4.02
N GLU A 56 -1.07 -15.63 3.73
CA GLU A 56 0.04 -16.52 3.43
C GLU A 56 0.49 -17.29 4.69
N LYS A 57 0.71 -16.61 5.82
CA LYS A 57 1.21 -17.27 7.04
C LYS A 57 0.11 -17.89 7.90
N GLY A 58 -1.04 -17.23 7.99
CA GLY A 58 -2.14 -17.67 8.86
C GLY A 58 -3.01 -18.74 8.20
N ILE A 59 -3.49 -18.48 6.98
CA ILE A 59 -4.49 -19.33 6.32
C ILE A 59 -3.83 -20.44 5.50
N TYR A 60 -2.88 -20.09 4.61
CA TYR A 60 -2.24 -21.06 3.71
C TYR A 60 -0.95 -21.67 4.28
N LYS A 61 -0.38 -21.07 5.34
CA LYS A 61 0.87 -21.50 6.01
C LYS A 61 2.06 -21.62 5.05
N GLU A 62 2.13 -20.72 4.07
CA GLU A 62 3.19 -20.65 3.07
C GLU A 62 4.31 -19.69 3.50
N LYS A 63 5.47 -19.82 2.82
CA LYS A 63 6.62 -18.96 3.05
C LYS A 63 6.44 -17.63 2.34
N ILE A 64 6.68 -16.53 3.06
CA ILE A 64 6.49 -15.16 2.55
C ILE A 64 7.75 -14.61 1.86
N LYS A 65 8.94 -15.06 2.27
CA LYS A 65 10.22 -14.50 1.78
C LYS A 65 10.49 -14.80 0.32
N GLU A 66 10.17 -16.02 -0.12
CA GLU A 66 10.43 -16.53 -1.46
C GLU A 66 9.65 -15.74 -2.55
N PRO A 67 8.35 -15.46 -2.41
CA PRO A 67 7.61 -14.67 -3.41
C PRO A 67 7.99 -13.18 -3.45
N LEU A 68 8.53 -12.61 -2.37
CA LEU A 68 8.86 -11.17 -2.32
C LEU A 68 9.94 -10.74 -3.32
N ARG A 69 10.83 -11.67 -3.75
CA ARG A 69 11.90 -11.42 -4.75
C ARG A 69 12.73 -10.15 -4.52
N ILE A 70 12.88 -9.71 -3.27
CA ILE A 70 13.63 -8.49 -2.92
C ILE A 70 15.12 -8.77 -3.14
N SER A 71 15.77 -7.93 -3.95
CA SER A 71 17.22 -7.91 -4.13
C SER A 71 17.77 -6.52 -3.85
N PHE A 72 18.72 -6.40 -2.92
CA PHE A 72 19.40 -5.14 -2.61
C PHE A 72 20.60 -4.87 -3.53
N LYS A 73 20.49 -5.22 -4.82
CA LYS A 73 21.53 -4.97 -5.80
C LYS A 73 21.26 -3.63 -6.47
N LEU A 74 22.14 -2.65 -6.24
CA LEU A 74 22.10 -1.39 -6.97
C LEU A 74 22.33 -1.67 -8.46
N ASN A 75 21.32 -1.36 -9.28
CA ASN A 75 21.36 -1.53 -10.72
C ASN A 75 20.79 -0.27 -11.40
N LEU A 76 20.84 -0.22 -12.73
CA LEU A 76 20.34 0.93 -13.47
C LEU A 76 18.84 1.18 -13.23
N TRP A 77 18.06 0.13 -12.96
CA TRP A 77 16.64 0.26 -12.59
C TRP A 77 16.43 0.93 -11.23
N PHE A 78 17.34 0.74 -10.28
CA PHE A 78 17.32 1.45 -9.01
C PHE A 78 17.52 2.95 -9.20
N LEU A 79 18.47 3.32 -10.07
CA LEU A 79 18.70 4.72 -10.44
C LEU A 79 17.50 5.31 -11.21
N ALA A 80 16.94 4.55 -12.15
CA ALA A 80 15.75 4.96 -12.91
C ALA A 80 14.54 5.19 -11.98
N ALA A 81 14.31 4.31 -11.01
CA ALA A 81 13.22 4.47 -10.04
C ALA A 81 13.34 5.75 -9.18
N ILE A 82 14.56 6.23 -8.95
CA ILE A 82 14.82 7.50 -8.24
C ILE A 82 14.64 8.70 -9.17
N LEU A 83 15.16 8.62 -10.40
CA LEU A 83 15.17 9.75 -11.34
C LEU A 83 13.81 10.01 -12.01
N ILE A 84 13.03 8.97 -12.29
CA ILE A 84 11.73 9.10 -12.98
C ILE A 84 10.78 10.06 -12.25
N PRO A 85 10.52 9.96 -10.93
CA PRO A 85 9.63 10.89 -10.23
C PRO A 85 10.10 12.35 -10.30
N ILE A 86 11.41 12.59 -10.21
CA ILE A 86 12.00 13.93 -10.30
C ILE A 86 11.78 14.50 -11.70
N LEU A 87 12.08 13.70 -12.73
CA LEU A 87 11.86 14.09 -14.12
C LEU A 87 10.39 14.39 -14.39
N LEU A 88 9.48 13.53 -13.92
CA LEU A 88 8.04 13.75 -14.07
C LEU A 88 7.56 15.04 -13.38
N ASN A 89 8.12 15.38 -12.22
CA ASN A 89 7.79 16.63 -11.53
C ASN A 89 8.24 17.86 -12.36
N ILE A 90 9.49 17.84 -12.85
CA ILE A 90 10.02 18.92 -13.70
C ILE A 90 9.19 19.07 -14.98
N LEU A 91 8.85 17.97 -15.64
CA LEU A 91 8.00 17.97 -16.83
C LEU A 91 6.60 18.50 -16.52
N SER A 92 6.00 18.08 -15.41
CA SER A 92 4.68 18.57 -14.98
C SER A 92 4.70 20.08 -14.73
N MET A 93 5.75 20.60 -14.10
CA MET A 93 5.94 22.04 -13.89
C MET A 93 6.10 22.76 -15.22
N GLY A 94 6.92 22.23 -16.14
CA GLY A 94 7.10 22.79 -17.48
C GLY A 94 5.80 22.86 -18.28
N ILE A 95 5.00 21.79 -18.27
CA ILE A 95 3.68 21.77 -18.91
C ILE A 95 2.76 22.83 -18.30
N SER A 96 2.71 22.94 -16.98
CA SER A 96 1.83 23.90 -16.28
C SER A 96 2.21 25.37 -16.57
N LEU A 97 3.45 25.64 -16.95
CA LEU A 97 3.91 26.98 -17.34
C LEU A 97 3.63 27.29 -18.82
N LEU A 98 3.61 26.28 -19.68
CA LEU A 98 3.39 26.43 -21.12
C LEU A 98 1.90 26.36 -21.50
N LEU A 99 1.11 25.64 -20.72
CA LEU A 99 -0.33 25.47 -20.92
C LEU A 99 -1.05 26.01 -19.67
N PRO A 100 -1.70 27.19 -19.75
CA PRO A 100 -2.51 27.72 -18.65
C PRO A 100 -3.77 26.89 -18.39
#